data_AF-A0A9P9S1Y7-F1
#
_entry.id   AF-A0A9P9S1Y7-F1
#
_cell.length_a   1.000
_cell.length_b   1.000
_cell.length_c   1.000
_cell.angle_alpha   90.00
_cell.angle_beta   90.00
_cell.angle_gamma   90.00
#
_symmetry.space_group_name_H-M   'P 1'
#
loop_
_entity.id
_entity.type
_entity.pdbx_description
1 polymer ?
#
loop_
_entity_poly.entity_id
_entity_poly.type
_entity_poly.pdbx_seq_one_letter_code
_entity_poly.pdbx_strand_id
1 'polypeptide(L)'
;MVAVTTTTTPRFRDQNPQRPSRYTNHSNQNPDSPLHGVEPFTTALFSSSAFCPATLTLLHEMRCLTKRSKATLSRGVGMGVVYEIVNAAANIYRRAFLKVPFEASCNERDVERICELLEDEGCDDTWVAYPGVLMWILLVGIAAAGKGGRRERSFLTMFFYRVGTTAVWWGTEECTEAVMTFLRVKREVEV
;
A
#
# COMPACT_ATOMS: atom_id res chain seq x y z
N MET A 1 14.15 -32.32 53.35
CA MET A 1 14.78 -32.85 52.11
C MET A 1 14.13 -32.13 50.94
N VAL A 2 14.94 -31.65 49.99
CA VAL A 2 14.76 -30.39 49.23
C VAL A 2 13.75 -30.50 48.08
N ALA A 3 12.83 -29.54 47.99
CA ALA A 3 12.00 -29.32 46.80
C ALA A 3 12.82 -28.60 45.73
N VAL A 4 13.01 -29.23 44.57
CA VAL A 4 13.68 -28.63 43.41
C VAL A 4 12.66 -27.79 42.65
N THR A 5 12.70 -26.47 42.82
CA THR A 5 11.99 -25.52 41.97
C THR A 5 12.79 -25.29 40.70
N THR A 6 12.41 -25.92 39.59
CA THR A 6 12.96 -25.60 38.27
C THR A 6 12.35 -24.29 37.76
N THR A 7 13.00 -23.18 38.07
CA THR A 7 12.71 -21.86 37.52
C THR A 7 12.96 -21.87 36.02
N THR A 8 11.90 -21.97 35.22
CA THR A 8 11.98 -21.85 33.75
C THR A 8 12.08 -20.37 33.40
N THR A 9 13.29 -19.88 33.13
CA THR A 9 13.50 -18.54 32.60
C THR A 9 12.92 -18.43 31.18
N PRO A 10 12.14 -17.39 30.84
CA PRO A 10 11.64 -17.22 29.48
C PRO A 10 12.80 -16.87 28.53
N ARG A 11 12.94 -17.64 27.45
CA ARG A 11 13.92 -17.46 26.34
C ARG A 11 13.60 -16.23 25.47
N PHE A 12 13.41 -15.06 26.07
CA PHE A 12 13.12 -13.82 25.34
C PHE A 12 14.22 -12.76 25.47
N ARG A 13 15.41 -13.10 25.98
CA ARG A 13 16.40 -12.07 26.34
C ARG A 13 17.45 -11.68 25.28
N ASP A 14 17.58 -12.40 24.17
CA ASP A 14 18.66 -12.09 23.21
C ASP A 14 18.22 -12.15 21.73
N GLN A 15 17.01 -11.69 21.41
CA GLN A 15 16.69 -11.30 20.03
C GLN A 15 16.88 -9.79 19.90
N ASN A 16 18.14 -9.37 19.81
CA ASN A 16 18.42 -8.10 19.17
C ASN A 16 17.90 -8.25 17.73
N PRO A 17 16.88 -7.48 17.29
CA PRO A 17 16.35 -7.61 15.94
C PRO A 17 17.51 -7.35 14.98
N GLN A 18 18.01 -8.41 14.36
CA GLN A 18 19.05 -8.29 13.35
C GLN A 18 18.39 -7.66 12.13
N ARG A 19 18.84 -6.46 11.79
CA ARG A 19 18.47 -5.78 10.56
C ARG A 19 18.75 -6.75 9.40
N PRO A 20 17.76 -7.13 8.58
CA PRO A 20 18.00 -8.05 7.51
C PRO A 20 18.97 -7.41 6.50
N SER A 21 20.05 -8.11 6.19
CA SER A 21 21.20 -7.62 5.42
C SER A 21 20.88 -7.22 3.98
N ARG A 22 19.68 -7.53 3.49
CA ARG A 22 19.22 -7.24 2.12
C ARG A 22 18.46 -5.92 1.96
N TYR A 23 18.07 -5.23 3.03
CA TYR A 23 17.24 -4.02 2.94
C TYR A 23 18.01 -2.70 3.14
N THR A 24 19.32 -2.69 2.91
CA THR A 24 20.16 -1.52 3.24
C THR A 24 20.49 -0.61 2.06
N ASN A 25 20.03 -0.90 0.84
CA ASN A 25 20.25 -0.01 -0.29
C ASN A 25 19.13 1.02 -0.42
N HIS A 26 19.15 2.00 0.48
CA HIS A 26 18.38 3.26 0.38
C HIS A 26 18.58 3.99 -0.95
N SER A 27 19.66 3.68 -1.68
CA SER A 27 20.05 4.29 -2.96
C SER A 27 19.15 3.92 -4.14
N ASN A 28 18.30 2.90 -4.03
CA ASN A 28 17.42 2.45 -5.12
C ASN A 28 15.95 2.84 -4.92
N GLN A 29 15.65 3.60 -3.86
CA GLN A 29 14.29 3.98 -3.51
C GLN A 29 13.97 5.39 -3.99
N ASN A 30 12.71 5.59 -4.36
CA ASN A 30 12.23 6.92 -4.71
C ASN A 30 11.72 7.62 -3.43
N PRO A 31 12.38 8.70 -2.98
CA PRO A 31 11.95 9.43 -1.79
C PRO A 31 10.63 10.18 -2.00
N ASP A 32 10.22 10.40 -3.26
CA ASP A 32 9.00 11.11 -3.58
C ASP A 32 7.90 10.12 -3.96
N SER A 33 6.96 9.87 -3.03
CA SER A 33 5.81 9.04 -3.36
C SER A 33 5.01 9.74 -4.46
N PRO A 34 4.66 9.04 -5.54
CA PRO A 34 3.88 9.61 -6.60
C PRO A 34 2.53 10.16 -6.12
N LEU A 35 1.98 9.67 -5.01
CA LEU A 35 0.67 10.09 -4.51
C LEU A 35 0.70 11.37 -3.66
N HIS A 36 1.81 11.69 -3.00
CA HIS A 36 1.89 12.82 -2.05
C HIS A 36 3.09 13.75 -2.23
N GLY A 37 4.07 13.33 -3.03
CA GLY A 37 5.35 13.99 -3.19
C GLY A 37 5.31 15.47 -3.59
N VAL A 38 6.43 16.16 -3.37
CA VAL A 38 6.59 17.59 -3.68
C VAL A 38 7.10 17.76 -5.11
N GLU A 39 7.78 16.76 -5.68
CA GLU A 39 8.22 16.81 -7.04
C GLU A 39 7.05 16.61 -8.02
N PRO A 40 7.22 17.10 -9.27
CA PRO A 40 6.29 16.76 -10.34
C PRO A 40 6.20 15.23 -10.43
N PHE A 41 4.98 14.70 -10.42
CA PHE A 41 4.67 13.27 -10.57
C PHE A 41 5.49 12.61 -11.69
N THR A 42 5.78 13.39 -12.73
CA THR A 42 6.53 13.01 -13.92
C THR A 42 8.03 12.86 -13.70
N THR A 43 8.64 13.57 -12.75
CA THR A 43 10.10 13.55 -12.55
C THR A 43 10.52 12.35 -11.69
N ALA A 44 9.72 12.02 -10.67
CA ALA A 44 9.99 10.93 -9.75
C ALA A 44 9.90 9.56 -10.45
N LEU A 45 8.86 9.32 -11.27
CA LEU A 45 8.65 7.98 -11.86
C LEU A 45 9.28 7.78 -13.25
N PHE A 46 9.28 8.76 -14.16
CA PHE A 46 9.50 8.45 -15.58
C PHE A 46 10.94 8.11 -16.00
N SER A 47 11.93 8.31 -15.13
CA SER A 47 13.34 8.13 -15.48
C SER A 47 13.81 6.66 -15.40
N SER A 48 13.13 5.80 -14.63
CA SER A 48 13.49 4.37 -14.44
C SER A 48 12.34 3.46 -13.91
N SER A 49 11.09 3.90 -14.01
CA SER A 49 9.95 3.28 -13.30
C SER A 49 9.61 1.85 -13.73
N ALA A 50 9.40 0.98 -12.74
CA ALA A 50 8.80 -0.36 -12.89
C ALA A 50 7.31 -0.32 -13.32
N PHE A 51 6.69 0.87 -13.30
CA PHE A 51 5.31 1.10 -13.75
C PHE A 51 5.26 1.44 -15.24
N CYS A 52 4.34 0.78 -15.95
CA CYS A 52 4.01 1.15 -17.31
C CYS A 52 3.21 2.48 -17.37
N PRO A 53 3.16 3.16 -18.53
CA PRO A 53 2.48 4.47 -18.66
C PRO A 53 1.02 4.48 -18.19
N ALA A 54 0.30 3.37 -18.36
CA ALA A 54 -1.07 3.24 -17.90
C ALA A 54 -1.17 3.24 -16.36
N THR A 55 -0.27 2.54 -15.68
CA THR A 55 -0.19 2.55 -14.21
C THR A 55 0.17 3.94 -13.68
N LEU A 56 1.11 4.62 -14.33
CA LEU A 56 1.46 6.01 -14.01
C LEU A 56 0.26 6.94 -14.13
N THR A 57 -0.55 6.76 -15.17
CA THR A 57 -1.79 7.52 -15.38
C THR A 57 -2.79 7.32 -14.25
N LEU A 58 -2.99 6.07 -13.81
CA LEU A 58 -3.90 5.75 -12.71
C LEU A 58 -3.42 6.34 -11.38
N LEU A 59 -2.14 6.20 -11.06
CA LEU A 59 -1.54 6.78 -9.87
C LEU A 59 -1.63 8.32 -9.89
N HIS A 60 -1.47 8.94 -11.06
CA HIS A 60 -1.65 10.39 -11.21
C HIS A 60 -3.12 10.80 -10.99
N GLU A 61 -4.07 10.04 -11.53
CA GLU A 61 -5.50 10.26 -11.31
C GLU A 61 -5.83 10.19 -9.81
N MET A 62 -5.35 9.15 -9.12
CA MET A 62 -5.53 9.01 -7.68
C MET A 62 -4.95 10.21 -6.92
N ARG A 63 -3.74 10.67 -7.27
CA ARG A 63 -3.15 11.90 -6.70
C ARG A 63 -4.03 13.12 -6.95
N CYS A 64 -4.53 13.29 -8.17
CA CYS A 64 -5.39 14.43 -8.51
C CYS A 64 -6.68 14.41 -7.69
N LEU A 65 -7.31 13.24 -7.51
CA LEU A 65 -8.49 13.08 -6.65
C LEU A 65 -8.15 13.48 -5.20
N THR A 66 -7.04 12.97 -4.66
CA THR A 66 -6.55 13.33 -3.32
C THR A 66 -6.30 14.83 -3.17
N LYS A 67 -5.72 15.49 -4.17
CA LYS A 67 -5.41 16.93 -4.17
C LYS A 67 -6.58 17.82 -4.64
N ARG A 68 -7.74 17.25 -5.02
CA ARG A 68 -8.87 17.94 -5.67
C ARG A 68 -8.46 18.73 -6.93
N SER A 69 -7.43 18.27 -7.62
CA SER A 69 -7.02 18.85 -8.90
C SER A 69 -7.85 18.28 -10.03
N LYS A 70 -8.09 19.06 -11.10
CA LYS A 70 -8.76 18.56 -12.30
C LYS A 70 -7.88 17.48 -12.94
N ALA A 71 -8.28 16.22 -12.77
CA ALA A 71 -7.64 15.10 -13.45
C ALA A 71 -8.11 15.06 -14.91
N THR A 72 -7.18 15.00 -15.87
CA THR A 72 -7.52 14.57 -17.23
C THR A 72 -7.61 13.04 -17.20
N LEU A 73 -8.83 12.51 -17.27
CA LEU A 73 -9.09 11.08 -17.31
C LEU A 73 -8.54 10.49 -18.61
N SER A 74 -7.35 9.91 -18.54
CA SER A 74 -6.80 9.09 -19.63
C SER A 74 -7.05 7.63 -19.28
N ARG A 75 -7.86 6.96 -20.11
CA ARG A 75 -8.11 5.51 -19.98
C ARG A 75 -6.98 4.78 -20.71
N GLY A 76 -5.84 4.63 -20.04
CA GLY A 76 -4.74 3.82 -20.54
C GLY A 76 -5.07 2.34 -20.42
N VAL A 77 -4.84 1.58 -21.49
CA VAL A 77 -4.80 0.10 -21.43
C VAL A 77 -3.41 -0.28 -20.93
N GLY A 78 -3.33 -0.75 -19.70
CA GLY A 78 -2.10 -1.31 -19.14
C GLY A 78 -2.10 -2.83 -19.19
N MET A 79 -0.91 -3.41 -19.20
CA MET A 79 -0.71 -4.85 -19.05
C MET A 79 0.25 -5.09 -17.87
N GLY A 80 0.00 -6.16 -17.11
CA GLY A 80 0.86 -6.60 -16.00
C GLY A 80 0.19 -6.57 -14.63
N VAL A 81 0.70 -7.41 -13.72
CA VAL A 81 0.16 -7.61 -12.35
C VAL A 81 0.10 -6.29 -11.56
N VAL A 82 1.18 -5.51 -11.60
CA VAL A 82 1.26 -4.19 -10.95
C VAL A 82 0.17 -3.24 -11.45
N TYR A 83 -0.07 -3.21 -12.77
CA TYR A 83 -1.15 -2.39 -13.34
C TYR A 83 -2.51 -2.84 -12.84
N GLU A 84 -2.78 -4.14 -12.82
CA GLU A 84 -4.08 -4.66 -12.39
C GLU A 84 -4.36 -4.36 -10.92
N ILE A 85 -3.37 -4.50 -10.03
CA ILE A 85 -3.49 -4.14 -8.61
C ILE A 85 -3.81 -2.65 -8.48
N VAL A 86 -3.04 -1.78 -9.16
CA VAL A 86 -3.25 -0.34 -9.11
C VAL A 86 -4.61 0.05 -9.70
N ASN A 87 -5.03 -0.60 -10.78
CA ASN A 87 -6.32 -0.36 -11.43
C ASN A 87 -7.50 -0.75 -10.52
N ALA A 88 -7.44 -1.90 -9.85
CA ALA A 88 -8.43 -2.32 -8.88
C ALA A 88 -8.53 -1.32 -7.71
N ALA A 89 -7.39 -0.91 -7.15
CA ALA A 89 -7.34 0.11 -6.10
C ALA A 89 -7.88 1.46 -6.58
N ALA A 90 -7.51 1.90 -7.79
CA ALA A 90 -7.99 3.14 -8.39
C ALA A 90 -9.50 3.11 -8.62
N ASN A 91 -10.08 1.97 -9.02
CA ASN A 91 -11.52 1.83 -9.20
C ASN A 91 -12.29 2.01 -7.88
N ILE A 92 -11.85 1.34 -6.82
CA ILE A 92 -12.42 1.50 -5.47
C ILE A 92 -12.32 2.97 -5.06
N TYR A 93 -11.13 3.56 -5.21
CA TYR A 93 -10.86 4.94 -4.81
C TYR A 93 -11.72 5.94 -5.59
N ARG A 94 -11.86 5.78 -6.92
CA ARG A 94 -12.71 6.62 -7.77
C ARG A 94 -14.17 6.56 -7.33
N ARG A 95 -14.68 5.36 -7.03
CA ARG A 95 -16.06 5.19 -6.53
C ARG A 95 -16.27 5.91 -5.20
N ALA A 96 -15.28 5.90 -4.31
CA ALA A 96 -15.34 6.67 -3.06
C ALA A 96 -15.55 8.18 -3.31
N PHE A 97 -14.87 8.75 -4.30
CA PHE A 97 -15.08 10.15 -4.71
C PHE A 97 -16.43 10.40 -5.40
N LEU A 98 -17.11 9.35 -5.87
CA LEU A 98 -18.50 9.39 -6.32
C LEU A 98 -19.51 9.11 -5.19
N LYS A 99 -19.08 9.23 -3.93
CA LYS A 99 -19.90 9.01 -2.71
C LYS A 99 -20.41 7.57 -2.56
N VAL A 100 -19.72 6.60 -3.17
CA VAL A 100 -19.93 5.18 -2.88
C VAL A 100 -19.09 4.80 -1.66
N PRO A 101 -19.66 4.24 -0.58
CA PRO A 101 -18.88 3.80 0.57
C PRO A 101 -17.79 2.79 0.18
N PHE A 102 -16.64 2.82 0.86
CA PHE A 102 -15.58 1.84 0.62
C PHE A 102 -16.10 0.41 0.80
N GLU A 103 -16.91 0.16 1.82
CA GLU A 103 -17.47 -1.16 2.15
C GLU A 103 -18.63 -1.60 1.23
N ALA A 104 -18.93 -0.87 0.15
CA ALA A 104 -19.98 -1.24 -0.78
C ALA A 104 -19.63 -2.55 -1.53
N SER A 105 -20.63 -3.42 -1.71
CA SER A 105 -20.45 -4.73 -2.36
C SER A 105 -19.90 -4.66 -3.79
N CYS A 106 -20.08 -3.54 -4.48
CA CYS A 106 -19.47 -3.33 -5.80
C CYS A 106 -17.94 -3.32 -5.78
N ASN A 107 -17.31 -3.16 -4.61
CA ASN A 107 -15.86 -3.17 -4.44
C ASN A 107 -15.29 -4.56 -4.12
N GLU A 108 -16.12 -5.56 -3.81
CA GLU A 108 -15.69 -6.91 -3.38
C GLU A 108 -14.76 -7.55 -4.42
N ARG A 109 -15.14 -7.51 -5.71
CA ARG A 109 -14.31 -8.06 -6.79
C ARG A 109 -12.96 -7.39 -6.93
N ASP A 110 -12.90 -6.07 -6.74
CA ASP A 110 -11.64 -5.33 -6.80
C ASP A 110 -10.75 -5.68 -5.59
N VAL A 111 -11.34 -5.91 -4.42
CA VAL A 111 -10.63 -6.37 -3.20
C VAL A 111 -10.07 -7.77 -3.38
N GLU A 112 -10.90 -8.72 -3.84
CA GLU A 112 -10.47 -10.09 -4.16
C GLU A 112 -9.30 -10.06 -5.14
N ARG A 113 -9.43 -9.27 -6.20
CA ARG A 113 -8.38 -9.13 -7.22
C ARG A 113 -7.07 -8.59 -6.66
N ILE A 114 -7.13 -7.59 -5.78
CA ILE A 114 -5.95 -7.07 -5.09
C ILE A 114 -5.28 -8.18 -4.26
N CYS A 115 -6.07 -8.96 -3.52
CA CYS A 115 -5.53 -10.03 -2.67
C CYS A 115 -4.85 -11.12 -3.50
N GLU A 116 -5.53 -11.64 -4.53
CA GLU A 116 -4.99 -12.66 -5.44
C GLU A 116 -3.65 -12.23 -6.06
N LEU A 117 -3.57 -10.99 -6.53
CA LEU A 117 -2.40 -10.49 -7.23
C LEU A 117 -1.26 -10.10 -6.30
N LEU A 118 -1.54 -9.76 -5.04
CA LEU A 118 -0.50 -9.50 -4.02
C LEU A 118 0.16 -10.78 -3.50
N GLU A 119 -0.41 -11.96 -3.77
CA GLU A 119 0.25 -13.24 -3.48
C GLU A 119 1.37 -13.56 -4.49
N ASP A 120 1.42 -12.87 -5.63
CA ASP A 120 2.48 -13.03 -6.63
C ASP A 120 3.77 -12.31 -6.22
N GLU A 121 4.80 -13.09 -5.89
CA GLU A 121 6.14 -12.60 -5.52
C GLU A 121 6.85 -11.88 -6.69
N GLY A 122 6.39 -12.03 -7.93
CA GLY A 122 6.96 -11.39 -9.11
C GLY A 122 6.94 -9.86 -9.07
N CYS A 123 6.17 -9.27 -8.16
CA CYS A 123 6.08 -7.82 -7.97
C CYS A 123 6.86 -7.29 -6.75
N ASP A 124 7.51 -8.15 -5.95
CA ASP A 124 8.15 -7.75 -4.70
C ASP A 124 9.21 -6.66 -4.88
N ASP A 125 10.04 -6.75 -5.91
CA ASP A 125 11.05 -5.72 -6.23
C ASP A 125 10.41 -4.36 -6.52
N THR A 126 9.24 -4.35 -7.16
CA THR A 126 8.47 -3.11 -7.40
C THR A 126 8.00 -2.53 -6.07
N TRP A 127 7.47 -3.36 -5.18
CA TRP A 127 6.94 -2.92 -3.90
C TRP A 127 8.03 -2.44 -2.93
N VAL A 128 9.21 -3.03 -2.99
CA VAL A 128 10.39 -2.57 -2.25
C VAL A 128 10.85 -1.20 -2.74
N ALA A 129 10.79 -0.94 -4.05
CA ALA A 129 11.15 0.35 -4.63
C ALA A 129 10.09 1.44 -4.39
N TYR A 130 8.81 1.07 -4.27
CA TYR A 130 7.68 2.00 -4.15
C TYR A 130 6.74 1.70 -2.96
N PRO A 131 7.25 1.72 -1.72
CA PRO A 131 6.50 1.30 -0.54
C PRO A 131 5.28 2.19 -0.24
N GLY A 132 5.33 3.49 -0.55
CA GLY A 132 4.20 4.40 -0.37
C GLY A 132 2.99 4.07 -1.26
N VAL A 133 3.23 3.57 -2.48
CA VAL A 133 2.17 3.11 -3.39
C VAL A 133 1.52 1.84 -2.85
N LEU A 134 2.34 0.87 -2.43
CA LEU A 134 1.83 -0.35 -1.81
C LEU A 134 1.03 -0.05 -0.54
N MET A 135 1.53 0.83 0.34
CA MET A 135 0.84 1.23 1.55
C MET A 135 -0.55 1.79 1.26
N TRP A 136 -0.67 2.60 0.22
CA TRP A 136 -1.94 3.16 -0.21
C TRP A 136 -2.91 2.08 -0.73
N ILE A 137 -2.43 1.18 -1.58
CA ILE A 137 -3.22 0.04 -2.09
C ILE A 137 -3.79 -0.78 -0.92
N LEU A 138 -2.95 -1.09 0.08
CA LEU A 138 -3.35 -1.84 1.26
C LEU A 138 -4.42 -1.10 2.07
N LEU A 139 -4.27 0.21 2.27
CA LEU A 139 -5.26 1.02 2.99
C LEU A 139 -6.62 1.06 2.28
N VAL A 140 -6.61 1.25 0.95
CA VAL A 140 -7.81 1.21 0.11
C VAL A 140 -8.47 -0.16 0.20
N GLY A 141 -7.71 -1.23 0.06
CA GLY A 141 -8.21 -2.61 0.18
C GLY A 141 -8.79 -2.90 1.56
N ILE A 142 -8.11 -2.52 2.64
CA ILE A 142 -8.59 -2.73 4.03
C ILE A 142 -9.90 -1.98 4.28
N ALA A 143 -10.01 -0.75 3.77
CA ALA A 143 -11.24 0.02 3.88
C ALA A 143 -12.37 -0.64 3.07
N ALA A 144 -12.07 -1.19 1.90
CA ALA A 144 -13.07 -1.78 1.03
C ALA A 144 -13.52 -3.20 1.42
N ALA A 145 -12.64 -4.01 2.03
CA ALA A 145 -12.98 -5.35 2.52
C ALA A 145 -14.08 -5.32 3.62
N GLY A 146 -14.34 -4.14 4.19
CA GLY A 146 -15.40 -3.90 5.18
C GLY A 146 -15.31 -4.81 6.39
N LYS A 147 -16.41 -4.95 7.13
CA LYS A 147 -16.50 -5.87 8.29
C LYS A 147 -16.94 -7.29 7.90
N GLY A 148 -17.48 -7.46 6.69
CA GLY A 148 -18.00 -8.73 6.16
C GLY A 148 -16.95 -9.63 5.51
N GLY A 149 -15.93 -9.07 4.84
CA GLY A 149 -14.85 -9.81 4.18
C GLY A 149 -13.74 -10.22 5.15
N ARG A 150 -14.02 -11.16 6.06
CA ARG A 150 -13.08 -11.52 7.13
C ARG A 150 -11.72 -12.00 6.60
N ARG A 151 -11.69 -12.73 5.48
CA ARG A 151 -10.45 -13.33 4.97
C ARG A 151 -9.56 -12.28 4.30
N GLU A 152 -10.11 -11.53 3.36
CA GLU A 152 -9.41 -10.50 2.58
C GLU A 152 -8.94 -9.39 3.52
N ARG A 153 -9.79 -8.96 4.45
CA ARG A 153 -9.41 -7.98 5.48
C ARG A 153 -8.25 -8.49 6.33
N SER A 154 -8.30 -9.73 6.80
CA SER A 154 -7.20 -10.32 7.59
C SER A 154 -5.91 -10.41 6.79
N PHE A 155 -5.98 -10.85 5.53
CA PHE A 155 -4.84 -10.91 4.62
C PHE A 155 -4.22 -9.52 4.44
N LEU A 156 -5.01 -8.52 4.02
CA LEU A 156 -4.53 -7.17 3.76
C LEU A 156 -4.00 -6.49 5.03
N THR A 157 -4.64 -6.73 6.18
CA THR A 157 -4.19 -6.21 7.47
C THR A 157 -2.86 -6.84 7.88
N MET A 158 -2.69 -8.15 7.69
CA MET A 158 -1.42 -8.84 7.93
C MET A 158 -0.32 -8.28 7.01
N PHE A 159 -0.63 -8.10 5.73
CA PHE A 159 0.30 -7.52 4.75
C PHE A 159 0.68 -6.09 5.14
N PHE A 160 -0.30 -5.28 5.56
CA PHE A 160 -0.08 -3.93 6.08
C PHE A 160 0.84 -3.92 7.29
N TYR A 161 0.64 -4.81 8.26
CA TYR A 161 1.55 -4.92 9.41
C TYR A 161 2.96 -5.34 9.00
N ARG A 162 3.08 -6.30 8.07
CA ARG A 162 4.39 -6.72 7.53
C ARG A 162 5.10 -5.53 6.88
N VAL A 163 4.45 -4.83 5.95
CA VAL A 163 5.03 -3.66 5.28
C VAL A 163 5.35 -2.55 6.29
N GLY A 164 4.42 -2.20 7.18
CA GLY A 164 4.60 -1.12 8.15
C GLY A 164 5.69 -1.38 9.20
N THR A 165 5.80 -2.61 9.73
CA THR A 165 6.88 -2.96 10.67
C THR A 165 8.25 -2.96 9.99
N THR A 166 8.29 -3.30 8.71
CA THR A 166 9.50 -3.29 7.93
C THR A 166 9.87 -1.87 7.46
N ALA A 167 8.90 -0.98 7.28
CA ALA A 167 9.08 0.42 6.92
C ALA A 167 9.89 1.24 7.95
N VAL A 168 9.95 0.81 9.23
CA VAL A 168 10.84 1.38 10.27
C VAL A 168 12.29 1.50 9.78
N TRP A 169 12.68 0.64 8.86
CA TRP A 169 14.05 0.53 8.39
C TRP A 169 14.32 1.27 7.06
N TRP A 170 13.32 1.84 6.38
CA TRP A 170 13.49 2.41 5.02
C TRP A 170 12.39 3.35 4.46
N GLY A 171 11.35 3.73 5.21
CA GLY A 171 10.30 4.59 4.61
C GLY A 171 9.22 5.05 5.57
N THR A 172 9.62 5.42 6.79
CA THR A 172 8.67 5.81 7.85
C THR A 172 7.88 7.05 7.50
N GLU A 173 8.49 8.03 6.82
CA GLU A 173 7.84 9.30 6.48
C GLU A 173 6.79 9.08 5.39
N GLU A 174 7.14 8.37 4.32
CA GLU A 174 6.26 8.07 3.18
C GLU A 174 5.09 7.18 3.60
N CYS A 175 5.35 6.16 4.42
CA CYS A 175 4.28 5.33 4.95
C CYS A 175 3.35 6.12 5.88
N THR A 176 3.90 6.98 6.73
CA THR A 176 3.12 7.84 7.64
C THR A 176 2.25 8.81 6.84
N GLU A 177 2.81 9.47 5.84
CA GLU A 177 2.07 10.41 4.99
C GLU A 177 1.00 9.72 4.14
N ALA A 178 1.28 8.54 3.60
CA ALA A 178 0.28 7.73 2.91
C ALA A 178 -0.91 7.40 3.83
N VAL A 179 -0.64 6.98 5.07
CA VAL A 179 -1.68 6.70 6.07
C VAL A 179 -2.46 7.96 6.43
N MET A 180 -1.78 9.06 6.77
CA MET A 180 -2.42 10.30 7.20
C MET A 180 -3.28 10.92 6.09
N THR A 181 -2.77 10.91 4.86
CA THR A 181 -3.48 11.39 3.67
C THR A 181 -4.69 10.52 3.38
N PHE A 182 -4.55 9.20 3.43
CA PHE A 182 -5.67 8.28 3.25
C PHE A 182 -6.76 8.49 4.31
N LEU A 183 -6.40 8.62 5.58
CA LEU A 183 -7.36 8.87 6.67
C LEU A 183 -8.12 10.19 6.47
N ARG A 184 -7.44 11.23 5.98
CA ARG A 184 -8.08 12.50 5.61
C ARG A 184 -9.12 12.28 4.51
N VAL A 185 -8.72 11.63 3.42
CA VAL A 185 -9.63 11.34 2.30
C VAL A 185 -10.82 10.53 2.77
N LYS A 186 -10.59 9.44 3.52
CA LYS A 186 -11.64 8.56 4.01
C LYS A 186 -12.69 9.34 4.81
N ARG A 187 -12.23 10.22 5.72
CA ARG A 187 -13.12 11.09 6.49
C ARG A 187 -13.93 12.03 5.61
N GLU A 188 -13.37 12.53 4.51
CA GLU A 188 -14.08 13.46 3.63
C GLU A 188 -15.08 12.77 2.69
N VAL A 189 -14.79 11.55 2.24
CA VAL A 189 -15.66 10.84 1.29
C VAL A 189 -16.78 10.07 1.98
N GLU A 190 -16.61 9.67 3.24
CA GLU A 190 -17.61 8.96 4.05
C GLU A 190 -18.53 9.89 4.88
N VAL A 191 -18.34 11.21 4.81
CA VAL A 191 -19.26 12.24 5.33
C VAL A 191 -20.17 12.73 4.20
#